data_AF-A0A6N8FVP7-F1
#
_entry.id   AF-A0A6N8FVP7-F1
#
_cell.length_a   1.000
_cell.length_b   1.000
_cell.length_c   1.000
_cell.angle_alpha   90.00
_cell.angle_beta   90.00
_cell.angle_gamma   90.00
#
_symmetry.space_group_name_H-M   'P 1'
#
loop_
_entity.id
_entity.type
_entity.pdbx_description
1 polymer ?
#
loop_
_entity_poly.entity_id
_entity_poly.type
_entity_poly.pdbx_seq_one_letter_code
_entity_poly.pdbx_strand_id
1 'polypeptide(L)'
;MKVKGIKRGQSIELLEELNIPDGIEITIEVAMTSSLSEQERLTRLNQIFGAWKNQPALDQTFAEIDSERHAYQGRVIEPIDD
;
A
#
# COMPACT_ATOMS: atom_id res chain seq x y z
N MET A 1 -22.49 7.75 -23.49
CA MET A 1 -21.82 6.53 -24.00
C MET A 1 -20.45 6.45 -23.34
N LYS A 2 -19.97 5.27 -22.93
CA LYS A 2 -18.65 5.11 -22.30
C LYS A 2 -17.74 4.32 -23.25
N VAL A 3 -16.72 4.99 -23.75
CA VAL A 3 -15.77 4.47 -24.73
C VAL A 3 -14.46 4.18 -24.01
N LYS A 4 -13.82 3.04 -24.32
CA LYS A 4 -12.50 2.73 -23.74
C LYS A 4 -11.37 3.31 -24.58
N GLY A 5 -10.34 3.81 -23.92
CA GLY A 5 -9.15 4.33 -24.56
C GLY A 5 -7.90 4.22 -23.70
N ILE A 6 -6.75 4.45 -24.32
CA ILE A 6 -5.44 4.43 -23.68
C ILE A 6 -4.82 5.84 -23.79
N LYS A 7 -4.41 6.42 -22.66
CA LYS A 7 -3.71 7.70 -22.63
C LYS A 7 -2.26 7.52 -23.08
N ARG A 8 -1.83 8.26 -24.10
CA ARG A 8 -0.43 8.35 -24.56
C ARG A 8 0.02 9.81 -24.57
N GLY A 9 0.81 10.22 -23.57
CA GLY A 9 1.24 11.62 -23.46
C GLY A 9 0.04 12.55 -23.32
N GLN A 10 -0.19 13.41 -24.32
CA GLN A 10 -1.31 14.37 -24.36
C GLN A 10 -2.49 13.89 -25.21
N SER A 11 -2.39 12.73 -25.87
CA SER A 11 -3.50 12.13 -26.64
C SER A 11 -4.16 10.97 -25.90
N ILE A 12 -5.42 10.72 -26.22
CA ILE A 12 -6.16 9.52 -25.81
C ILE A 12 -6.47 8.75 -27.10
N GLU A 13 -5.94 7.54 -27.19
CA GLU A 13 -6.22 6.61 -28.29
C GLU A 13 -7.48 5.84 -27.96
N LEU A 14 -8.52 5.98 -28.76
CA LEU A 14 -9.78 5.25 -28.59
C LEU A 14 -9.64 3.85 -29.20
N LEU A 15 -10.16 2.84 -28.50
CA LEU A 15 -10.10 1.44 -28.96
C LEU A 15 -11.24 1.06 -29.91
N GLU A 16 -12.17 1.98 -30.13
CA GLU A 16 -13.36 1.83 -30.95
C GLU A 16 -13.55 3.07 -31.81
N GLU A 17 -14.05 2.87 -33.03
CA GLU A 17 -14.30 3.94 -33.99
C GLU A 17 -15.59 4.66 -33.62
N LEU A 18 -15.51 5.99 -33.49
CA LEU A 18 -16.66 6.85 -33.25
C LEU A 18 -17.05 7.54 -34.56
N ASN A 19 -18.27 7.29 -35.03
CA ASN A 19 -18.87 8.01 -36.16
C ASN A 19 -19.30 9.43 -35.74
N ILE A 20 -18.34 10.27 -35.36
CA ILE A 20 -18.55 11.67 -35.03
C ILE A 20 -17.96 12.50 -36.18
N PRO A 21 -18.74 13.41 -36.80
CA PRO A 21 -18.26 14.29 -37.85
C PRO A 21 -17.07 15.16 -37.42
N ASP A 22 -16.18 15.44 -38.37
CA ASP A 22 -15.06 16.36 -38.16
C ASP A 22 -15.54 17.76 -37.76
N GLY A 23 -14.85 18.37 -36.78
CA GLY A 23 -15.14 19.73 -36.31
C GLY A 23 -16.19 19.83 -35.19
N ILE A 24 -16.70 18.70 -34.70
CA ILE A 24 -17.60 18.70 -33.54
C ILE A 24 -16.80 18.72 -32.23
N GLU A 25 -17.19 19.62 -31.34
CA GLU A 25 -16.66 19.68 -29.98
C GLU A 25 -17.17 18.49 -29.14
N ILE A 26 -16.25 17.78 -28.51
CA ILE A 26 -16.56 16.63 -27.65
C ILE A 26 -16.10 16.87 -26.21
N THR A 27 -16.95 16.51 -25.26
CA THR A 27 -16.64 16.60 -23.82
C THR A 27 -16.17 15.25 -23.31
N ILE A 28 -14.98 15.20 -22.70
CA ILE A 28 -14.40 13.99 -22.13
C ILE A 28 -14.44 14.07 -20.61
N GLU A 29 -15.13 13.12 -19.98
CA GLU A 29 -15.14 12.97 -18.51
C GLU A 29 -14.05 11.98 -18.09
N VAL A 30 -13.03 12.48 -17.39
CA VAL A 30 -11.90 11.67 -16.93
C VAL A 30 -12.02 11.43 -15.43
N ALA A 31 -12.37 10.21 -15.04
CA ALA A 31 -12.31 9.77 -13.65
C ALA A 31 -11.02 8.98 -13.42
N MET A 32 -10.27 9.33 -12.37
CA MET A 32 -9.17 8.48 -11.92
C MET A 32 -9.74 7.21 -11.29
N THR A 33 -9.69 6.11 -12.03
CA THR A 33 -9.89 4.79 -11.44
C THR A 33 -8.61 4.42 -10.72
N SER A 34 -8.66 4.24 -9.41
CA SER A 34 -7.57 3.60 -8.67
C SER A 34 -7.40 2.19 -9.22
N SER A 35 -6.45 2.03 -10.13
CA SER A 35 -6.32 0.86 -11.01
C SER A 35 -5.68 -0.35 -10.34
N LEU A 36 -5.25 -0.23 -9.09
CA LEU A 36 -4.66 -1.36 -8.39
C LEU A 36 -5.78 -2.28 -7.96
N SER A 37 -5.81 -3.47 -8.56
CA SER A 37 -6.53 -4.60 -7.98
C SER A 37 -6.08 -4.79 -6.53
N GLU A 38 -6.92 -5.42 -5.71
CA GLU A 38 -6.59 -5.70 -4.31
C GLU A 38 -5.27 -6.45 -4.19
N GLN A 39 -4.99 -7.40 -5.10
CA GLN A 39 -3.71 -8.11 -5.18
C GLN A 39 -2.52 -7.21 -5.52
N GLU A 40 -2.64 -6.30 -6.49
CA GLU A 40 -1.54 -5.39 -6.82
C GLU A 40 -1.27 -4.40 -5.69
N ARG A 41 -2.34 -3.94 -5.01
CA ARG A 41 -2.22 -3.13 -3.79
C ARG A 41 -1.51 -3.91 -2.69
N LEU A 42 -1.91 -5.16 -2.43
CA LEU A 42 -1.28 -6.02 -1.42
C LEU A 42 0.19 -6.28 -1.75
N THR A 43 0.49 -6.54 -3.02
CA THR A 43 1.87 -6.78 -3.49
C THR A 43 2.75 -5.56 -3.25
N ARG A 44 2.24 -4.37 -3.56
CA ARG A 44 2.96 -3.11 -3.33
C ARG A 44 3.16 -2.83 -1.85
N LEU A 45 2.16 -3.10 -1.01
CA LEU A 45 2.29 -3.02 0.44
C LEU A 45 3.33 -4.04 0.96
N ASN A 46 3.30 -5.27 0.48
CA ASN A 46 4.28 -6.30 0.87
C ASN A 46 5.71 -5.98 0.41
N GLN A 47 5.91 -5.26 -0.69
CA GLN A 47 7.24 -4.76 -1.06
C GLN A 47 7.74 -3.70 -0.06
N ILE A 48 6.85 -2.85 0.44
CA ILE A 48 7.19 -1.80 1.40
C ILE A 48 7.42 -2.38 2.80
N PHE A 49 6.52 -3.25 3.27
CA PHE A 49 6.56 -3.83 4.62
C PHE A 49 7.47 -5.06 4.72
N GLY A 50 7.58 -5.84 3.64
CA GLY A 50 8.44 -7.03 3.57
C GLY A 50 9.93 -6.71 3.65
N ALA A 51 10.31 -5.43 3.51
CA ALA A 51 11.67 -4.98 3.78
C ALA A 51 12.15 -5.37 5.19
N TRP A 52 11.24 -5.51 6.16
CA TRP A 52 11.56 -5.81 7.57
C TRP A 52 11.62 -7.32 7.85
N LYS A 53 11.23 -8.17 6.90
CA LYS A 53 11.26 -9.63 7.05
C LYS A 53 12.68 -10.13 6.81
N ASN A 54 13.27 -10.81 7.81
CA ASN A 54 14.63 -11.33 7.78
C ASN A 54 15.71 -10.24 7.66
N GLN A 55 15.62 -9.17 8.46
CA GLN A 55 16.69 -8.19 8.60
C GLN A 55 17.57 -8.54 9.82
N PRO A 56 18.77 -9.10 9.64
CA PRO A 56 19.62 -9.49 10.76
C PRO A 56 20.02 -8.33 11.67
N ALA A 57 20.04 -7.10 11.13
CA ALA A 57 20.28 -5.89 11.90
C ALA A 57 19.23 -5.66 13.00
N LEU A 58 18.03 -6.23 12.89
CA LEU A 58 16.98 -6.13 13.90
C LEU A 58 17.01 -7.27 14.92
N ASP A 59 17.78 -8.34 14.68
CA ASP A 59 17.78 -9.54 15.54
C ASP A 59 18.18 -9.19 16.98
N GLN A 60 19.19 -8.31 17.15
CA GLN A 60 19.62 -7.85 18.46
C GLN A 60 18.52 -7.07 19.19
N THR A 61 17.84 -6.14 18.50
CA THR A 61 16.75 -5.35 19.08
C THR A 61 15.60 -6.25 19.52
N PHE A 62 15.23 -7.26 18.71
CA PHE A 62 14.19 -8.20 19.11
C PHE A 62 14.61 -9.10 20.26
N ALA A 63 15.88 -9.51 20.34
CA ALA A 63 16.42 -10.28 21.45
C ALA A 63 16.42 -9.47 22.77
N GLU A 64 16.76 -8.18 22.71
CA GLU A 64 16.70 -7.27 23.87
C GLU A 64 15.25 -7.09 24.35
N ILE A 65 14.31 -6.83 23.45
CA ILE A 65 12.87 -6.73 23.79
C ILE A 65 12.37 -8.06 24.40
N ASP A 66 12.76 -9.20 23.83
CA ASP A 66 12.38 -10.51 24.36
C ASP A 66 12.95 -10.74 25.78
N SER A 67 14.21 -10.39 26.00
CA SER A 67 14.85 -10.44 27.30
C SER A 67 14.14 -9.54 28.32
N GLU A 68 13.71 -8.34 27.93
CA GLU A 68 12.97 -7.43 28.82
C GLU A 68 11.57 -7.96 29.16
N ARG A 69 10.86 -8.52 28.18
CA ARG A 69 9.53 -9.11 28.40
C ARG A 69 9.57 -10.34 29.31
N HIS A 70 10.65 -11.11 29.23
CA HIS A 70 10.87 -12.28 30.08
C HIS A 70 11.70 -11.95 31.33
N ALA A 71 12.17 -10.72 31.50
CA ALA A 71 12.83 -10.29 32.72
C ALA A 71 11.79 -10.33 33.85
N TYR A 72 11.99 -11.25 34.77
CA TYR A 72 11.19 -11.34 35.98
C TYR A 72 11.40 -10.07 36.82
N GLN A 73 10.44 -9.13 36.76
CA GLN A 73 10.51 -7.87 37.54
C GLN A 73 10.15 -8.06 39.02
N GLY A 74 9.89 -9.30 39.48
CA GLY A 74 9.44 -9.58 40.84
C GLY A 74 8.06 -9.02 41.16
N ARG A 75 7.55 -9.35 42.34
CA ARG A 75 6.52 -8.54 43.01
C ARG A 75 7.23 -7.75 44.10
N VAL A 76 6.89 -6.47 44.24
CA VAL A 76 7.30 -5.71 45.42
C VAL A 76 6.69 -6.41 46.63
N ILE A 77 7.54 -7.01 47.46
CA ILE A 77 7.13 -7.59 48.74
C ILE A 77 7.32 -6.47 49.75
N GLU A 78 6.24 -5.76 50.06
CA GLU A 78 6.28 -4.79 51.17
C GLU A 78 6.50 -5.58 52.46
N PRO A 79 7.53 -5.26 53.26
CA PRO A 79 7.71 -5.89 54.56
C PRO A 79 6.51 -5.54 55.44
N ILE A 80 5.97 -6.55 56.13
CA ILE A 80 4.99 -6.33 57.20
C ILE A 80 5.76 -5.75 58.38
N ASP A 81 5.49 -4.50 58.75
CA ASP A 81 6.00 -3.89 59.98
C ASP A 81 5.36 -4.62 61.19
N ASP A 82 6.19 -5.18 62.07
CA ASP A 82 5.83 -5.81 63.36
C ASP A 82 5.52 -4.75 64.45
#